data_AF-A0A7K4N0U0-F1
#
_entry.id   AF-A0A7K4N0U0-F1
#
_cell.length_a   1.000
_cell.length_b   1.000
_cell.length_c   1.000
_cell.angle_alpha   90.00
_cell.angle_beta   90.00
_cell.angle_gamma   90.00
#
_symmetry.space_group_name_H-M   'P 1'
#
loop_
_entity.id
_entity.type
_entity.pdbx_description
1 polymer ?
#
loop_
_entity_poly.entity_id
_entity_poly.type
_entity_poly.pdbx_seq_one_letter_code
_entity_poly.pdbx_strand_id
1 'polypeptide(L)'
;MTIKYKNIVMDKIKESGSLTDKTLAKNLVKDGYQLSDALFNKTLLDMEIMGLVKINWLTKDTRRIEIVSSQEEEDEVEMQNKKTLEKDYENSFPESNDDI
;
A
#
# COMPACT_ATOMS: atom_id res chain seq x y z
N MET A 1 0.40 19.36 -0.37
CA MET A 1 1.85 19.07 -0.23
C MET A 1 2.11 17.79 0.58
N THR A 2 1.34 17.51 1.64
CA THR A 2 1.48 16.32 2.51
C THR A 2 1.29 14.96 1.80
N ILE A 3 0.41 14.89 0.80
CA ILE A 3 0.10 13.65 0.07
C ILE A 3 1.33 13.10 -0.69
N LYS A 4 2.21 13.98 -1.18
CA LYS A 4 3.40 13.56 -1.96
C LYS A 4 4.33 12.67 -1.13
N TYR A 5 4.58 13.03 0.12
CA TYR A 5 5.51 12.30 0.99
C TYR A 5 4.93 10.99 1.49
N LYS A 6 3.61 10.90 1.70
CA LYS A 6 2.92 9.66 2.09
C LYS A 6 3.19 8.53 1.09
N ASN A 7 3.03 8.81 -0.21
CA ASN A 7 3.23 7.79 -1.25
C ASN A 7 4.68 7.29 -1.28
N ILE A 8 5.64 8.22 -1.27
CA ILE A 8 7.07 7.89 -1.28
C ILE A 8 7.45 7.04 -0.06
N VAL A 9 6.94 7.40 1.13
CA VAL A 9 7.17 6.63 2.36
C VAL A 9 6.55 5.25 2.25
N MET A 10 5.32 5.15 1.75
CA MET A 10 4.63 3.86 1.58
C MET A 10 5.38 2.93 0.61
N ASP A 11 5.84 3.44 -0.53
CA ASP A 11 6.57 2.65 -1.52
C ASP A 11 7.85 2.04 -0.92
N LYS A 12 8.59 2.81 -0.11
CA LYS A 12 9.80 2.31 0.58
C LYS A 12 9.49 1.21 1.60
N ILE A 13 8.38 1.34 2.32
CA ILE A 13 7.95 0.30 3.27
C ILE A 13 7.50 -0.94 2.50
N LYS A 14 6.82 -0.79 1.35
CA LYS A 14 6.40 -1.90 0.46
C LYS A 14 7.59 -2.68 -0.10
N GLU A 15 8.61 -1.97 -0.59
CA GLU A 15 9.85 -2.58 -1.09
C GLU A 15 10.58 -3.40 -0.01
N SER A 16 10.52 -2.96 1.25
CA SER A 16 11.26 -3.59 2.35
C SER A 16 10.46 -4.62 3.15
N GLY A 17 9.13 -4.54 3.13
CA GLY A 17 8.19 -5.29 3.96
C GLY A 17 8.20 -4.87 5.45
N SER A 18 9.38 -4.88 6.08
CA SER A 18 9.61 -4.50 7.47
C SER A 18 10.94 -3.75 7.60
N LEU A 19 10.93 -2.57 8.21
CA LEU A 19 12.17 -1.81 8.49
C LEU A 19 12.06 -0.92 9.72
N THR A 20 13.19 -0.38 10.17
CA THR A 20 13.18 0.60 11.28
C THR A 20 12.95 2.02 10.78
N ASP A 21 12.38 2.87 11.63
CA ASP A 21 12.22 4.31 11.37
C ASP A 21 13.54 4.99 10.99
N LYS A 22 14.65 4.62 11.64
CA LYS A 22 16.00 5.09 11.29
C LYS A 22 16.46 4.65 9.91
N THR A 23 16.20 3.39 9.54
CA THR A 23 16.55 2.87 8.20
C THR A 23 15.71 3.56 7.13
N LEU A 24 14.42 3.72 7.38
CA LEU A 24 13.50 4.39 6.46
C LEU A 24 13.93 5.85 6.21
N ALA A 25 14.23 6.61 7.27
CA ALA A 25 14.72 7.98 7.14
C ALA A 25 16.02 8.05 6.32
N LYS A 26 16.98 7.13 6.56
CA LYS A 26 18.22 7.06 5.77
C LYS A 26 17.96 6.76 4.30
N ASN A 27 17.03 5.86 3.98
CA ASN A 27 16.68 5.50 2.61
C ASN A 27 16.06 6.70 1.88
N LEU A 28 15.13 7.42 2.53
CA LEU A 28 14.52 8.62 1.98
C LEU A 28 15.57 9.69 1.65
N VAL A 29 16.53 9.93 2.54
CA VAL A 29 17.62 10.90 2.30
C VAL A 29 18.51 10.47 1.13
N LYS A 30 18.85 9.18 1.02
CA LYS A 30 19.64 8.64 -0.10
C LYS A 30 18.95 8.86 -1.45
N ASP A 31 17.62 8.77 -1.47
CA ASP A 31 16.81 8.97 -2.67
C ASP A 31 16.50 10.46 -2.94
N GLY A 32 17.12 11.38 -2.18
CA GLY A 32 17.00 12.83 -2.36
C GLY A 32 15.79 13.46 -1.66
N TYR A 33 15.05 12.70 -0.85
CA TYR A 33 13.91 13.22 -0.10
C TYR A 33 14.34 13.72 1.28
N GLN A 34 14.39 15.05 1.43
CA GLN A 34 14.61 15.69 2.73
C GLN A 34 13.27 15.96 3.41
N LEU A 35 12.95 15.16 4.43
CA LEU A 35 11.83 15.40 5.34
C LEU A 35 12.41 15.85 6.67
N SER A 36 11.78 16.86 7.30
CA SER A 36 12.07 17.16 8.71
C SER A 36 11.56 16.03 9.60
N ASP A 37 12.20 15.83 10.75
CA ASP A 37 11.79 14.82 11.73
C ASP A 37 10.32 14.97 12.14
N ALA A 38 9.84 16.21 12.29
CA ALA A 38 8.46 16.51 12.61
C ALA A 38 7.50 16.03 11.51
N LEU A 39 7.83 16.29 10.24
CA LEU A 39 7.01 15.86 9.11
C LEU A 39 7.04 14.33 8.95
N PHE A 40 8.21 13.72 9.11
CA PHE A 40 8.37 12.28 9.04
C PHE A 40 7.55 11.57 10.11
N ASN A 41 7.67 12.01 11.36
CA ASN A 41 6.91 11.45 12.49
C ASN A 41 5.40 11.65 12.33
N LYS A 42 4.96 12.82 11.86
CA LYS A 42 3.55 13.07 11.55
C LYS A 42 3.05 12.13 10.45
N THR A 43 3.83 11.95 9.38
CA THR A 43 3.44 11.08 8.26
C THR A 43 3.29 9.63 8.71
N LEU A 44 4.21 9.13 9.53
CA LEU A 44 4.11 7.78 10.10
C LEU A 44 2.88 7.64 11.01
N LEU A 45 2.61 8.62 11.87
CA LEU A 45 1.43 8.63 12.73
C LEU A 45 0.13 8.64 11.91
N ASP A 46 0.04 9.49 10.90
CA ASP A 46 -1.13 9.56 10.01
C ASP A 46 -1.35 8.21 9.30
N MET A 47 -0.27 7.54 8.85
CA MET A 47 -0.34 6.23 8.21
C MET A 47 -0.75 5.11 9.18
N GLU A 48 -0.31 5.17 10.43
CA GLU A 48 -0.71 4.23 11.49
C GLU A 48 -2.18 4.40 11.86
N ILE A 49 -2.66 5.64 12.03
CA ILE A 49 -4.08 5.94 12.29
C ILE A 49 -4.97 5.47 11.14
N MET A 50 -4.50 5.60 9.90
CA MET A 50 -5.20 5.10 8.71
C MET A 50 -5.14 3.57 8.56
N GLY A 51 -4.41 2.85 9.42
CA GLY A 51 -4.29 1.39 9.35
C GLY A 51 -3.44 0.88 8.19
N LEU A 52 -2.57 1.71 7.61
CA LEU A 52 -1.71 1.32 6.50
C LEU A 52 -0.43 0.60 6.96
N VAL A 53 0.05 0.98 8.14
CA VAL A 53 1.29 0.47 8.75
C VAL A 53 1.09 0.23 10.23
N LYS A 54 1.85 -0.72 10.76
CA LYS A 54 1.95 -0.99 12.19
C LYS A 54 3.30 -0.47 12.68
N ILE A 55 3.29 0.27 13.79
CA ILE A 55 4.51 0.82 14.38
C ILE A 55 4.69 0.22 15.78
N ASN A 56 5.79 -0.50 15.98
CA ASN A 56 6.12 -1.12 17.27
C ASN A 56 7.46 -0.59 17.78
N TRP A 57 7.55 -0.28 19.08
CA TRP A 57 8.84 0.05 19.70
C TRP A 57 9.73 -1.20 19.76
N LEU A 58 10.92 -1.12 19.16
CA LEU A 58 11.94 -2.15 19.28
C LEU A 58 12.87 -1.85 20.46
N THR A 59 13.19 -0.57 20.65
CA THR A 59 13.91 -0.02 21.80
C THR A 59 13.32 1.35 22.15
N LYS A 60 13.80 2.02 23.21
CA LYS A 60 13.35 3.37 23.58
C LYS A 60 13.45 4.40 22.44
N ASP A 61 14.40 4.22 21.53
CA ASP A 61 14.74 5.21 20.50
C ASP A 61 14.60 4.66 19.07
N THR A 62 14.00 3.48 18.89
CA THR A 62 13.90 2.83 17.57
C THR A 62 12.58 2.11 17.43
N ARG A 63 11.88 2.37 16.33
CA ARG A 63 10.59 1.74 16.02
C ARG A 63 10.72 0.85 14.78
N ARG A 64 10.08 -0.31 14.82
CA ARG A 64 9.84 -1.16 13.67
C ARG A 64 8.54 -0.74 13.01
N ILE A 65 8.59 -0.57 11.69
CA ILE A 65 7.48 -0.19 10.82
C ILE A 65 7.25 -1.35 9.86
N GLU A 66 6.03 -1.84 9.83
CA GLU A 66 5.59 -2.97 9.01
C GLU A 66 4.33 -2.56 8.27
N ILE A 67 4.15 -3.04 7.04
CA ILE A 67 2.87 -2.86 6.37
C ILE A 67 1.83 -3.67 7.12
N VAL A 68 0.71 -3.02 7.39
CA VAL A 68 -0.50 -3.78 7.69
C VAL A 68 -0.86 -4.41 6.36
N SER A 69 -0.56 -5.70 6.21
CA SER A 69 -1.21 -6.49 5.20
C SER A 69 -2.68 -6.49 5.61
N SER A 70 -3.41 -5.46 5.20
CA SER A 70 -4.67 -5.77 4.58
C SER A 70 -4.29 -6.80 3.55
N GLN A 71 -4.53 -8.07 3.88
CA GLN A 71 -5.33 -8.85 2.96
C GLN A 71 -6.31 -7.81 2.42
N GLU A 72 -6.13 -7.42 1.17
CA GLU A 72 -7.32 -7.39 0.37
C GLU A 72 -7.92 -8.77 0.68
N GLU A 73 -8.84 -8.84 1.65
CA GLU A 73 -10.08 -9.47 1.31
C GLU A 73 -10.52 -8.63 0.11
N GLU A 74 -9.97 -8.96 -1.07
CA GLU A 74 -10.71 -8.91 -2.30
C GLU A 74 -11.92 -9.72 -1.90
N ASP A 75 -12.97 -9.02 -1.44
CA ASP A 75 -14.18 -9.63 -0.93
C ASP A 75 -14.53 -10.69 -1.97
N GLU A 76 -14.51 -11.98 -1.59
CA GLU A 76 -14.69 -13.06 -2.56
C GLU A 76 -15.98 -12.80 -3.36
N VAL A 77 -16.97 -12.15 -2.71
CA VAL A 77 -18.20 -11.67 -3.32
C VAL A 77 -17.94 -10.64 -4.42
N GLU A 78 -17.09 -9.63 -4.22
CA GLU A 78 -16.78 -8.61 -5.23
C GLU A 78 -16.03 -9.20 -6.44
N MET A 79 -15.10 -10.14 -6.20
CA MET A 79 -14.45 -10.90 -7.28
C MET A 79 -15.42 -11.80 -8.06
N GLN A 80 -16.27 -12.55 -7.35
CA GLN A 80 -17.29 -13.40 -8.00
C GLN A 80 -18.30 -12.56 -8.79
N ASN A 81 -18.71 -11.41 -8.25
CA ASN A 81 -19.60 -10.48 -8.93
C ASN A 81 -18.97 -9.92 -10.21
N LYS A 82 -17.70 -9.47 -10.15
CA LYS A 82 -16.97 -8.97 -11.33
C LYS A 82 -16.82 -10.05 -12.40
N LYS A 83 -16.45 -11.28 -11.99
CA LYS A 83 -16.28 -12.42 -12.90
C LYS A 83 -17.60 -12.87 -13.54
N THR A 84 -18.70 -12.83 -12.79
CA THR A 84 -20.03 -13.17 -13.30
C THR A 84 -20.49 -12.13 -14.30
N LEU A 85 -20.30 -10.84 -14.00
CA LEU A 85 -20.65 -9.74 -14.89
C LEU A 85 -19.87 -9.78 -16.21
N GLU A 86 -18.57 -10.10 -16.17
CA GLU A 86 -17.74 -10.29 -17.37
C GLU A 86 -18.24 -11.46 -18.22
N LYS A 87 -18.59 -12.59 -17.58
CA LYS A 87 -19.10 -13.76 -18.28
C LYS A 87 -20.47 -13.54 -18.92
N ASP A 88 -21.37 -12.83 -18.24
CA ASP A 88 -22.69 -12.48 -18.78
C ASP A 88 -22.58 -11.49 -19.95
N TYR A 89 -21.60 -10.59 -19.90
CA TYR A 89 -21.28 -9.68 -21.00
C TYR A 89 -20.73 -10.43 -22.22
N GLU A 90 -19.78 -11.34 -22.04
CA GLU A 90 -19.25 -12.19 -23.11
C GLU A 90 -20.35 -13.04 -23.76
N ASN A 91 -21.21 -13.65 -22.96
CA ASN A 91 -22.34 -14.46 -23.44
C ASN A 91 -23.44 -13.63 -24.15
N SER A 92 -23.44 -12.31 -23.99
CA SER A 92 -24.39 -11.40 -24.67
C SER A 92 -24.00 -11.12 -26.12
N PHE A 93 -22.79 -11.51 -26.54
CA PHE A 93 -22.38 -11.48 -27.93
C PHE A 93 -22.67 -12.83 -28.59
N PRO A 94 -23.56 -12.89 -29.61
CA PRO A 94 -23.72 -14.11 -30.38
C PRO A 94 -22.39 -14.41 -31.09
N GLU A 95 -21.82 -15.58 -30.84
CA GLU A 95 -20.72 -16.09 -31.66
C GLU A 95 -21.23 -16.14 -33.11
N SER A 96 -20.65 -15.31 -33.97
CA SER A 96 -20.85 -15.38 -35.40
C SER A 96 -20.22 -16.67 -35.90
N ASN A 97 -21.00 -17.75 -35.87
CA ASN A 97 -20.73 -18.93 -36.67
C ASN A 97 -20.96 -18.54 -38.14
N ASP A 98 -19.96 -17.90 -38.74
CA ASP A 98 -19.80 -17.89 -40.19
C ASP A 98 -19.41 -19.31 -40.61
N ASP A 99 -20.41 -20.19 -40.67
CA ASP A 99 -20.31 -21.48 -41.34
C ASP A 99 -20.10 -21.22 -42.84
N ILE A 100 -18.87 -21.42 -43.33
CA ILE A 100 -18.52 -21.52 -44.76
C ILE A 100 -18.57 -23.00 -45.20
#